data_AF-A0A6A5E2Q1-F1
#
_entry.id   AF-A0A6A5E2Q1-F1
#
_cell.length_a   1.000
_cell.length_b   1.000
_cell.length_c   1.000
_cell.angle_alpha   90.00
_cell.angle_beta   90.00
_cell.angle_gamma   90.00
#
_symmetry.space_group_name_H-M   'P 1'
#
loop_
_entity.id
_entity.type
_entity.pdbx_description
1 polymer ?
#
loop_
_entity_poly.entity_id
_entity_poly.type
_entity_poly.pdbx_seq_one_letter_code
_entity_poly.pdbx_strand_id
1 'polypeptide(L)'
;MWCELSQANFSDEYQMEGGGRVPRTTRSAWSINRVVTHDVPVDVIPRRLWNEFKEPSMPDFDVSIYLPPLKTLKNIVDRMKNLSNFLVMEANLSGEMNLKIETDLVSVTTHFKDLGNPPWGDEASQEGGPSQSRDPEAMAQARVDIRKLQQFLMGQQVNPSKAMCNIVHERVVHLILLHEDVSLQYFIPAVA
;
A
#
# COMPACT_ATOMS: atom_id res chain seq x y z
N MET A 1 7.23 3.25 1.95
CA MET A 1 6.73 2.11 1.18
C MET A 1 7.52 0.92 1.68
N TRP A 2 6.91 0.11 2.54
CA TRP A 2 7.54 -1.08 3.11
C TRP A 2 7.05 -2.27 2.28
N CYS A 3 7.98 -2.99 1.66
CA CYS A 3 7.72 -4.21 0.90
C CYS A 3 8.66 -5.26 1.47
N GLU A 4 8.13 -6.24 2.20
CA GLU A 4 8.92 -7.38 2.67
C GLU A 4 9.12 -8.37 1.53
N LEU A 5 10.38 -8.60 1.16
CA LEU A 5 10.78 -9.72 0.32
C LEU A 5 11.40 -10.77 1.24
N SER A 6 10.76 -11.93 1.35
CA SER A 6 11.29 -13.09 2.07
C SER A 6 12.55 -13.60 1.34
N GLN A 7 13.72 -13.43 1.96
CA GLN A 7 14.97 -14.00 1.46
C GLN A 7 15.07 -15.47 1.89
N ALA A 8 14.82 -16.38 0.95
CA ALA A 8 15.16 -17.79 1.10
C ALA A 8 16.28 -18.18 0.12
N ASN A 9 17.43 -18.57 0.70
CA ASN A 9 18.49 -19.43 0.17
C ASN A 9 19.31 -18.96 -1.04
N PHE A 10 20.41 -18.26 -0.76
CA PHE A 10 21.54 -18.12 -1.67
C PHE A 10 22.82 -18.61 -0.98
N SER A 11 23.04 -19.92 -0.95
CA SER A 11 24.33 -20.56 -0.69
C SER A 11 24.22 -22.04 -1.06
N ASP A 12 24.74 -22.41 -2.23
CA ASP A 12 25.75 -23.48 -2.34
C ASP A 12 26.13 -23.72 -3.81
N GLU A 13 27.35 -24.25 -3.98
CA GLU A 13 27.86 -24.96 -5.16
C GLU A 13 28.75 -24.16 -6.15
N TYR A 14 30.03 -24.03 -5.78
CA TYR A 14 31.14 -23.89 -6.72
C TYR A 14 32.13 -25.03 -6.50
N GLN A 15 32.26 -25.93 -7.47
CA GLN A 15 33.30 -26.95 -7.55
C GLN A 15 34.20 -26.65 -8.76
N MET A 16 35.52 -26.60 -8.53
CA MET A 16 36.54 -26.32 -9.54
C MET A 16 37.13 -27.62 -10.10
N GLU A 17 37.13 -27.79 -11.42
CA GLU A 17 38.08 -28.65 -12.13
C GLU A 17 38.56 -27.99 -13.43
N GLY A 18 39.84 -28.15 -13.74
CA GLY A 18 40.55 -27.42 -14.79
C GLY A 18 40.96 -28.21 -16.03
N GLY A 19 41.54 -27.47 -16.99
CA GLY A 19 42.60 -27.92 -17.91
C GLY A 19 42.21 -28.48 -19.29
N GLY A 20 42.52 -27.73 -20.36
CA GLY A 20 42.86 -28.28 -21.70
C GLY A 20 42.15 -27.64 -22.92
N ARG A 21 42.91 -27.12 -23.90
CA ARG A 21 42.42 -26.60 -25.21
C ARG A 21 42.62 -27.62 -26.34
N VAL A 22 41.70 -27.68 -27.33
CA VAL A 22 41.96 -27.63 -28.81
C VAL A 22 40.64 -27.24 -29.54
N PRO A 23 40.64 -26.40 -30.61
CA PRO A 23 39.41 -25.91 -31.26
C PRO A 23 39.01 -26.73 -32.51
N ARG A 24 37.70 -26.87 -32.76
CA ARG A 24 37.15 -27.27 -34.07
C ARG A 24 35.88 -26.47 -34.40
N THR A 25 35.92 -25.84 -35.56
CA THR A 25 34.87 -25.01 -36.15
C THR A 25 33.68 -25.85 -36.60
N THR A 26 32.49 -25.57 -36.06
CA THR A 26 31.21 -25.77 -36.75
C THR A 26 30.33 -24.56 -36.47
N ARG A 27 30.00 -23.84 -37.54
CA ARG A 27 29.17 -22.65 -37.54
C ARG A 27 27.71 -23.08 -37.35
N SER A 28 27.31 -23.34 -36.11
CA SER A 28 25.90 -23.34 -35.72
C SER A 28 25.46 -21.89 -35.47
N ALA A 29 24.22 -21.55 -35.77
CA ALA A 29 23.65 -20.26 -35.39
C ALA A 29 23.46 -20.26 -33.87
N TRP A 30 24.34 -19.60 -33.13
CA TRP A 30 24.18 -19.44 -31.69
C TRP A 30 23.15 -18.33 -31.49
N SER A 31 21.94 -18.69 -31.07
CA SER A 31 21.13 -17.82 -30.24
C SER A 31 21.98 -17.44 -29.03
N ILE A 32 22.71 -16.33 -29.15
CA ILE A 32 23.57 -15.82 -28.07
C ILE A 32 22.63 -15.54 -26.90
N ASN A 33 22.66 -16.43 -25.92
CA ASN A 33 22.01 -16.23 -24.63
C ASN A 33 22.76 -15.07 -23.97
N ARG A 34 22.27 -13.85 -24.16
CA ARG A 34 22.88 -12.64 -23.60
C ARG A 34 22.56 -12.63 -22.10
N VAL A 35 23.53 -13.06 -21.30
CA VAL A 35 23.46 -12.89 -19.84
C VAL A 35 23.63 -11.41 -19.54
N VAL A 36 22.62 -10.81 -18.90
CA VAL A 36 22.68 -9.42 -18.42
C VAL A 36 22.73 -9.47 -16.90
N THR A 37 23.85 -9.01 -16.35
CA THR A 37 24.05 -8.88 -14.89
C THR A 37 23.84 -7.42 -14.51
N HIS A 38 23.05 -7.15 -13.47
CA HIS A 38 22.84 -5.83 -12.92
C HIS A 38 23.45 -5.75 -11.52
N ASP A 39 24.52 -4.97 -11.38
CA ASP A 39 25.11 -4.68 -10.08
C ASP A 39 24.40 -3.46 -9.48
N VAL A 40 23.42 -3.72 -8.59
CA VAL A 40 22.70 -2.66 -7.88
C VAL A 40 23.47 -2.34 -6.59
N PRO A 41 24.02 -1.12 -6.44
CA PRO A 41 24.73 -0.74 -5.22
C PRO A 41 23.77 -0.73 -4.03
N VAL A 42 24.21 -1.25 -2.90
CA VAL A 42 23.44 -1.29 -1.65
C VAL A 42 24.21 -0.61 -0.52
N ASP A 43 23.52 0.25 0.24
CA ASP A 43 24.06 0.90 1.42
C ASP A 43 23.63 0.13 2.68
N VAL A 44 24.59 -0.31 3.49
CA VAL A 44 24.31 -1.03 4.73
C VAL A 44 23.95 -0.05 5.85
N ILE A 45 22.72 -0.11 6.36
CA ILE A 45 22.26 0.72 7.47
C ILE A 45 22.87 0.20 8.80
N PRO A 46 23.64 1.03 9.53
CA PRO A 46 24.22 0.64 10.83
C PRO A 46 23.15 0.27 11.88
N ARG A 47 23.43 -0.75 12.71
CA ARG A 47 22.50 -1.28 13.74
C ARG A 47 21.92 -0.22 14.69
N ARG A 48 22.68 0.83 14.99
CA ARG A 48 22.24 1.95 15.83
C ARG A 48 21.03 2.71 15.25
N LEU A 49 20.88 2.70 13.92
CA LEU A 49 19.78 3.39 13.22
C LEU A 49 18.58 2.46 12.98
N TRP A 50 18.68 1.16 13.26
CA TRP A 50 17.59 0.21 12.97
C TRP A 50 16.26 0.58 13.63
N ASN A 51 16.30 1.24 14.79
CA ASN A 51 15.09 1.71 15.47
C ASN A 51 14.31 2.76 14.65
N GLU A 52 14.98 3.56 13.82
CA GLU A 52 14.35 4.55 12.94
C GLU A 52 13.68 3.91 11.71
N PHE A 53 14.11 2.69 11.37
CA PHE A 53 13.57 1.90 10.27
C PHE A 53 12.60 0.82 10.75
N LYS A 54 12.14 0.89 12.00
CA LYS A 54 11.10 0.00 12.49
C LYS A 54 9.75 0.43 11.91
N GLU A 55 8.92 -0.55 11.57
CA GLU A 55 7.54 -0.30 11.19
C GLU A 55 6.79 0.49 12.30
N PRO A 56 6.09 1.58 11.95
CA PRO A 56 5.33 2.34 12.94
C PRO A 56 4.20 1.47 13.50
N SER A 57 4.05 1.48 14.84
CA SER A 57 2.88 0.85 15.47
C SER A 57 1.61 1.56 15.01
N MET A 58 0.63 0.80 14.54
CA MET A 58 -0.65 1.36 14.14
C MET A 58 -1.38 1.91 15.38
N PRO A 59 -1.81 3.19 15.36
CA PRO A 59 -2.68 3.72 16.40
C PRO A 59 -4.09 3.10 16.29
N ASP A 60 -4.85 3.18 17.38
CA ASP A 60 -6.26 2.78 17.37
C ASP A 60 -7.02 3.56 16.28
N PHE A 61 -7.63 2.83 15.35
CA PHE A 61 -8.37 3.40 14.23
C PHE A 61 -9.85 3.55 14.57
N ASP A 62 -10.46 4.63 14.08
CA ASP A 62 -11.87 4.90 14.31
C ASP A 62 -12.79 4.04 13.44
N VAL A 63 -12.39 3.85 12.19
CA VAL A 63 -13.16 3.11 11.18
C VAL A 63 -12.20 2.32 10.30
N SER A 64 -12.57 1.08 10.02
CA SER A 64 -11.94 0.23 9.00
C SER A 64 -12.98 -0.19 7.96
N ILE A 65 -12.64 -0.06 6.69
CA ILE A 65 -13.52 -0.36 5.54
C ILE A 65 -12.72 -0.98 4.40
N TYR A 66 -13.34 -1.90 3.64
CA TYR A 66 -12.73 -2.39 2.40
C TYR A 66 -12.72 -1.29 1.34
N LEU A 67 -11.64 -1.20 0.58
CA LEU A 67 -11.55 -0.24 -0.52
C LEU A 67 -12.40 -0.71 -1.71
N PRO A 68 -13.05 0.24 -2.43
CA PRO A 68 -13.64 -0.06 -3.73
C PRO A 68 -12.55 -0.51 -4.72
N PRO A 69 -12.93 -1.05 -5.90
CA PRO A 69 -11.97 -1.47 -6.91
C PRO A 69 -10.92 -0.38 -7.19
N LEU A 70 -9.63 -0.69 -6.98
CA LEU A 70 -8.56 0.31 -7.03
C LEU A 70 -8.45 1.00 -8.40
N LYS A 71 -8.84 0.32 -9.48
CA LYS A 71 -8.93 0.91 -10.82
C LYS A 71 -9.94 2.06 -10.87
N THR A 72 -11.12 1.86 -10.28
CA THR A 72 -12.17 2.88 -10.21
C THR A 72 -11.73 4.04 -9.32
N LEU A 73 -11.17 3.71 -8.15
CA LEU A 73 -10.64 4.71 -7.22
C LEU A 73 -9.55 5.57 -7.88
N LYS A 74 -8.61 4.94 -8.60
CA LYS A 74 -7.57 5.62 -9.38
C LYS A 74 -8.16 6.59 -10.40
N ASN A 75 -9.12 6.14 -11.20
CA ASN A 75 -9.75 6.98 -12.22
C ASN A 75 -10.45 8.21 -11.62
N ILE A 76 -11.06 8.07 -10.44
CA ILE A 76 -11.72 9.17 -9.73
C ILE A 76 -10.67 10.14 -9.19
N VAL A 77 -9.65 9.64 -8.48
CA VAL A 77 -8.55 10.43 -7.92
C VAL A 77 -7.81 11.20 -9.04
N ASP A 78 -7.57 10.58 -10.20
CA ASP A 78 -6.92 11.22 -11.35
C ASP A 78 -7.73 12.38 -11.96
N ARG A 79 -9.06 12.35 -11.85
CA ARG A 79 -9.92 13.47 -12.27
C ARG A 79 -9.96 14.55 -11.19
N MET A 80 -10.14 14.13 -9.96
CA MET A 80 -10.27 14.96 -8.75
C MET A 80 -9.02 15.81 -8.48
N LYS A 81 -7.81 15.31 -8.73
CA LYS A 81 -6.57 16.06 -8.54
C LYS A 81 -6.46 17.34 -9.36
N ASN A 82 -7.18 17.43 -10.49
CA ASN A 82 -7.18 18.63 -11.32
C ASN A 82 -8.06 19.74 -10.74
N LEU A 83 -8.90 19.41 -9.75
CA LEU A 83 -9.80 20.36 -9.07
C LEU A 83 -9.14 20.90 -7.80
N SER A 84 -8.54 20.04 -6.98
CA SER A 84 -7.86 20.43 -5.74
C SER A 84 -6.69 19.50 -5.43
N ASN A 85 -5.71 20.04 -4.69
CA ASN A 85 -4.60 19.26 -4.14
C ASN A 85 -4.99 18.49 -2.87
N PHE A 86 -6.17 18.76 -2.31
CA PHE A 86 -6.65 18.16 -1.08
C PHE A 86 -7.93 17.39 -1.31
N LEU A 87 -8.01 16.21 -0.69
CA LEU A 87 -9.16 15.33 -0.74
C LEU A 87 -9.58 15.01 0.70
N VAL A 88 -10.86 15.11 1.00
CA VAL A 88 -11.43 14.62 2.25
C VAL A 88 -11.95 13.21 2.02
N MET A 89 -11.40 12.24 2.76
CA MET A 89 -11.85 10.86 2.77
C MET A 89 -12.70 10.63 4.01
N GLU A 90 -13.90 10.09 3.82
CA GLU A 90 -14.82 9.77 4.90
C GLU A 90 -15.21 8.30 4.81
N ALA A 91 -15.38 7.63 5.94
CA ALA A 91 -15.92 6.28 5.99
C ALA A 91 -16.74 6.07 7.26
N ASN A 92 -17.66 5.12 7.23
CA ASN A 92 -18.43 4.67 8.39
C ASN A 92 -18.30 3.15 8.62
N LEU A 93 -18.96 2.67 9.68
CA LEU A 93 -18.99 1.24 10.04
C LEU A 93 -20.12 0.47 9.33
N SER A 94 -20.91 1.15 8.49
CA SER A 94 -22.02 0.58 7.73
C SER A 94 -21.67 0.28 6.26
N GLY A 95 -20.41 0.41 5.87
CA GLY A 95 -19.97 0.11 4.51
C GLY A 95 -20.11 1.25 3.51
N GLU A 96 -20.23 2.49 3.96
CA GLU A 96 -20.20 3.67 3.11
C GLU A 96 -18.87 4.42 3.24
N MET A 97 -18.33 4.84 2.10
CA MET A 97 -17.11 5.64 1.99
C MET A 97 -17.33 6.81 1.03
N ASN A 98 -16.91 8.01 1.40
CA ASN A 98 -17.02 9.20 0.56
C ASN A 98 -15.65 9.81 0.26
N LEU A 99 -15.51 10.32 -0.96
CA LEU A 99 -14.38 11.14 -1.41
C LEU A 99 -14.91 12.51 -1.78
N LYS A 100 -14.52 13.54 -1.02
CA LYS A 100 -14.99 14.91 -1.16
C LYS A 100 -13.86 15.85 -1.54
N ILE A 101 -14.11 16.67 -2.55
CA ILE A 101 -13.28 17.84 -2.88
C ILE A 101 -14.16 19.07 -2.83
N GLU A 102 -13.70 20.06 -2.08
CA GLU A 102 -14.33 21.37 -1.99
C GLU A 102 -13.35 22.45 -2.45
N THR A 103 -13.82 23.31 -3.35
CA THR A 103 -13.11 24.46 -3.88
C THR A 103 -14.08 25.63 -4.01
N ASP A 104 -13.58 26.84 -4.22
CA ASP A 104 -14.41 28.05 -4.31
C ASP A 104 -15.46 28.01 -5.44
N LEU A 105 -15.21 27.21 -6.49
CA LEU A 105 -16.07 27.14 -7.67
C LEU A 105 -16.93 25.89 -7.73
N VAL A 106 -16.41 24.75 -7.24
CA VAL A 106 -17.08 23.45 -7.37
C VAL A 106 -16.81 22.56 -6.16
N SER A 107 -17.85 21.87 -5.72
CA SER A 107 -17.78 20.76 -4.76
C SER A 107 -18.08 19.45 -5.49
N VAL A 108 -17.16 18.50 -5.44
CA VAL A 108 -17.35 17.17 -6.02
C VAL A 108 -17.30 16.14 -4.92
N THR A 109 -18.37 15.36 -4.78
CA THR A 109 -18.43 14.23 -3.85
C THR A 109 -18.65 12.95 -4.63
N THR A 110 -17.84 11.93 -4.36
CA THR A 110 -18.06 10.57 -4.84
C THR A 110 -18.43 9.68 -3.67
N HIS A 111 -19.56 8.99 -3.81
CA HIS A 111 -20.10 8.09 -2.79
C HIS A 111 -19.87 6.64 -3.22
N PHE A 112 -19.27 5.86 -2.34
CA PHE A 112 -19.16 4.42 -2.45
C PHE A 112 -20.02 3.79 -1.36
N LYS A 113 -20.87 2.85 -1.78
CA LYS A 113 -21.80 2.12 -0.91
C LYS A 113 -21.54 0.63 -1.03
N ASP A 114 -22.11 -0.14 -0.12
CA ASP A 114 -22.04 -1.61 -0.12
C ASP A 114 -20.59 -2.12 -0.03
N LEU A 115 -19.71 -1.37 0.65
CA LEU A 115 -18.38 -1.82 1.00
C LEU A 115 -18.49 -2.67 2.28
N GLY A 116 -17.77 -3.78 2.38
CA GLY A 116 -17.73 -4.51 3.65
C GLY A 116 -16.87 -3.80 4.68
N ASN A 117 -17.08 -4.11 5.96
CA ASN A 117 -16.19 -3.73 7.04
C ASN A 117 -15.46 -4.99 7.54
N PRO A 118 -14.12 -4.97 7.67
CA PRO A 118 -13.40 -6.08 8.25
C PRO A 118 -13.76 -6.22 9.75
N PRO A 119 -13.81 -7.46 10.28
CA PRO A 119 -14.30 -7.73 11.64
C PRO A 119 -13.33 -7.36 12.76
N TRP A 120 -12.27 -6.60 12.48
CA TRP A 120 -11.26 -6.22 13.48
C TRP A 120 -11.80 -5.41 14.66
N GLY A 121 -13.04 -4.93 14.58
CA GLY A 121 -13.71 -4.17 15.65
C GLY A 121 -14.34 -4.99 16.79
N ASP A 122 -14.60 -6.29 16.60
CA ASP A 122 -15.41 -7.05 17.59
C ASP A 122 -14.65 -8.15 18.35
N GLU A 123 -13.57 -8.72 17.78
CA GLU A 123 -12.89 -9.87 18.41
C GLU A 123 -11.60 -9.53 19.18
N ALA A 124 -11.10 -8.29 19.09
CA ALA A 124 -9.89 -7.86 19.80
C ALA A 124 -10.17 -7.22 21.18
N SER A 125 -11.43 -7.03 21.56
CA SER A 125 -11.84 -6.41 22.84
C SER A 125 -12.40 -7.42 23.84
N GLN A 126 -11.64 -8.49 24.13
CA GLN A 126 -11.82 -9.25 25.39
C GLN A 126 -10.87 -8.77 26.51
N GLU A 127 -10.08 -7.73 26.30
CA GLU A 127 -9.29 -7.10 27.37
C GLU A 127 -9.47 -5.57 27.40
N GLY A 128 -10.55 -5.13 28.06
CA GLY A 128 -10.50 -3.99 28.98
C GLY A 128 -10.22 -2.57 28.45
N GLY A 129 -10.44 -2.25 27.17
CA GLY A 129 -10.42 -0.87 26.67
C GLY A 129 -11.84 -0.36 26.34
N PRO A 130 -12.15 0.94 26.54
CA PRO A 130 -13.46 1.47 26.18
C PRO A 130 -13.55 1.54 24.66
N SER A 131 -14.09 0.51 24.01
CA SER A 131 -14.57 0.60 22.64
C SER A 131 -15.66 1.68 22.65
N GLN A 132 -15.27 2.88 22.26
CA GLN A 132 -16.20 3.99 22.11
C GLN A 132 -17.25 3.52 21.13
N SER A 133 -18.48 3.39 21.65
CA SER A 133 -19.72 3.18 20.94
C SER A 133 -19.93 4.34 19.96
N ARG A 134 -19.15 4.39 18.90
CA ARG A 134 -19.33 5.34 17.82
C ARG A 134 -20.55 4.87 17.05
N ASP A 135 -21.49 5.77 16.81
CA ASP A 135 -22.69 5.42 16.05
C ASP A 135 -22.27 4.77 14.73
N PRO A 136 -22.88 3.64 14.31
CA PRO A 136 -22.48 2.94 13.09
C PRO A 136 -22.52 3.81 11.83
N GLU A 137 -23.36 4.84 11.85
CA GLU A 137 -23.55 5.82 10.78
C GLU A 137 -22.60 7.03 10.88
N ALA A 138 -21.90 7.23 12.01
CA ALA A 138 -21.02 8.37 12.20
C ALA A 138 -19.79 8.26 11.28
N MET A 139 -19.62 9.24 10.40
CA MET A 139 -18.52 9.28 9.45
C MET A 139 -17.22 9.76 10.13
N ALA A 140 -16.16 8.95 10.04
CA ALA A 140 -14.81 9.39 10.33
C ALA A 140 -14.22 10.02 9.08
N GLN A 141 -13.85 11.30 9.16
CA GLN A 141 -13.19 12.02 8.07
C GLN A 141 -11.70 12.24 8.33
N ALA A 142 -10.92 12.25 7.25
CA ALA A 142 -9.54 12.70 7.24
C ALA A 142 -9.23 13.41 5.92
N ARG A 143 -8.68 14.63 6.02
CA ARG A 143 -8.22 15.41 4.86
C ARG A 143 -6.80 15.02 4.50
N VAL A 144 -6.54 14.66 3.25
CA VAL A 144 -5.23 14.17 2.79
C VAL A 144 -4.77 14.87 1.51
N ASP A 145 -3.44 14.89 1.27
CA ASP A 145 -2.89 15.33 -0.03
C ASP A 145 -3.20 14.28 -1.11
N ILE A 146 -3.94 14.70 -2.14
CA ILE A 146 -4.38 13.81 -3.21
C ILE A 146 -3.22 13.21 -3.99
N ARG A 147 -2.06 13.89 -4.04
CA ARG A 147 -0.87 13.41 -4.75
C ARG A 147 -0.27 12.19 -4.06
N LYS A 148 -0.31 12.14 -2.72
CA LYS A 148 0.14 10.96 -1.95
C LYS A 148 -0.77 9.76 -2.23
N LEU A 149 -2.08 9.99 -2.24
CA LEU A 149 -3.05 8.95 -2.59
C LEU A 149 -2.88 8.48 -4.04
N GLN A 150 -2.67 9.40 -4.98
CA GLN A 150 -2.42 9.07 -6.38
C GLN A 150 -1.13 8.24 -6.54
N GLN A 151 -0.04 8.60 -5.88
CA GLN A 151 1.23 7.85 -5.91
C GLN A 151 1.03 6.41 -5.47
N PHE A 152 0.26 6.20 -4.40
CA PHE A 152 -0.13 4.87 -3.94
C PHE A 152 -0.93 4.10 -5.00
N LEU A 153 -1.95 4.71 -5.60
CA LEU A 153 -2.80 4.08 -6.61
C LEU A 153 -2.07 3.84 -7.95
N MET A 154 -1.05 4.64 -8.28
CA MET A 154 -0.22 4.45 -9.47
C MET A 154 0.72 3.24 -9.35
N GLY A 155 1.21 2.95 -8.16
CA GLY A 155 2.08 1.80 -7.89
C GLY A 155 1.37 0.46 -8.03
N GLN A 156 0.03 0.44 -8.04
CA GLN A 156 -0.76 -0.77 -8.15
C GLN A 156 -1.13 -1.08 -9.60
N GLN A 157 -0.34 -1.94 -10.25
CA GLN A 157 -0.68 -2.49 -11.59
C GLN A 157 -1.53 -3.76 -11.50
N VAL A 158 -1.42 -4.50 -10.40
CA VAL A 158 -2.18 -5.72 -10.11
C VAL A 158 -3.29 -5.45 -9.10
N ASN A 159 -4.41 -6.17 -9.22
CA ASN A 159 -5.48 -6.06 -8.24
C ASN A 159 -5.10 -6.87 -6.99
N PRO A 160 -5.04 -6.25 -5.81
CA PRO A 160 -4.76 -6.98 -4.57
C PRO A 160 -5.87 -7.99 -4.28
N SER A 161 -5.53 -9.04 -3.53
CA SER A 161 -6.52 -10.01 -3.04
C SER A 161 -7.43 -9.36 -1.99
N LYS A 162 -6.88 -8.46 -1.16
CA LYS A 162 -7.64 -7.64 -0.22
C LYS A 162 -7.06 -6.23 -0.16
N ALA A 163 -7.94 -5.23 -0.09
CA ALA A 163 -7.58 -3.83 0.02
C ALA A 163 -8.44 -3.17 1.09
N MET A 164 -7.81 -2.53 2.07
CA MET A 164 -8.46 -1.99 3.26
C MET A 164 -7.98 -0.57 3.54
N CYS A 165 -8.86 0.23 4.10
CA CYS A 165 -8.63 1.61 4.47
C CYS A 165 -9.05 1.80 5.93
N ASN A 166 -8.08 2.15 6.76
CA ASN A 166 -8.28 2.53 8.15
C ASN A 166 -8.17 4.05 8.25
N ILE A 167 -9.18 4.68 8.83
CA ILE A 167 -9.20 6.12 9.03
C ILE A 167 -9.11 6.40 10.53
N VAL A 168 -8.12 7.21 10.90
CA VAL A 168 -8.04 7.87 12.21
C VAL A 168 -8.46 9.32 11.99
N HIS A 169 -9.55 9.71 12.65
CA HIS A 169 -10.21 10.99 12.46
C HIS A 169 -9.23 12.15 12.58
N GLU A 170 -9.15 12.96 11.52
CA GLU A 170 -8.29 14.14 11.41
C GLU A 170 -6.78 13.91 11.66
N ARG A 171 -6.30 12.66 11.67
CA ARG A 171 -4.90 12.33 11.96
C ARG A 171 -4.18 11.61 10.83
N VAL A 172 -4.69 10.46 10.40
CA VAL A 172 -3.99 9.61 9.43
C VAL A 172 -4.97 8.70 8.70
N VAL A 173 -4.72 8.50 7.42
CA VAL A 173 -5.33 7.43 6.62
C VAL A 173 -4.28 6.34 6.41
N HIS A 174 -4.62 5.13 6.79
CA HIS A 174 -3.76 3.96 6.64
C HIS A 174 -4.38 2.99 5.63
N LEU A 175 -3.65 2.71 4.57
CA LEU A 175 -4.07 1.83 3.48
C LEU A 175 -3.28 0.54 3.56
N ILE A 176 -3.98 -0.58 3.55
CA ILE A 176 -3.39 -1.92 3.58
C ILE A 176 -3.81 -2.64 2.31
N LEU A 177 -2.83 -3.18 1.57
CA LEU A 177 -3.10 -4.14 0.51
C LEU A 177 -2.41 -5.46 0.84
N LEU A 178 -3.13 -6.53 0.57
CA LEU A 178 -2.60 -7.87 0.56
C LEU A 178 -2.71 -8.39 -0.87
N HIS A 179 -1.61 -8.94 -1.38
CA HIS A 179 -1.57 -9.61 -2.66
C HIS A 179 -0.68 -10.84 -2.53
N GLU A 180 -1.28 -12.02 -2.65
CA GLU A 180 -0.62 -13.31 -2.39
C GLU A 180 0.06 -13.30 -1.00
N ASP A 181 1.38 -13.42 -0.96
CA ASP A 181 2.19 -13.45 0.26
C ASP A 181 2.81 -12.09 0.61
N VAL A 182 2.46 -11.03 -0.13
CA VAL A 182 2.99 -9.68 0.09
C VAL A 182 1.93 -8.79 0.72
N SER A 183 2.29 -8.14 1.82
CA SER A 183 1.52 -7.05 2.40
C SER A 183 2.21 -5.72 2.16
N LEU A 184 1.42 -4.71 1.76
CA LEU A 184 1.89 -3.34 1.59
C LEU A 184 1.06 -2.43 2.47
N GLN A 185 1.76 -1.69 3.34
CA GLN A 185 1.15 -0.68 4.20
C GLN A 185 1.58 0.72 3.78
N TYR A 186 0.62 1.64 3.71
CA TYR A 186 0.83 3.02 3.30
C TYR A 186 0.12 3.98 4.24
N PHE A 187 0.89 4.88 4.85
CA PHE A 187 0.38 5.87 5.81
C PHE A 187 0.36 7.26 5.17
N ILE A 188 -0.81 7.90 5.16
CA ILE A 188 -1.01 9.26 4.67
C ILE A 188 -1.41 10.14 5.84
N PRO A 189 -0.52 11.01 6.35
CA PRO A 189 -0.89 11.92 7.42
C PRO A 189 -1.96 12.88 6.92
N ALA A 190 -2.91 13.19 7.80
CA ALA A 190 -3.92 14.19 7.54
C ALA A 190 -3.26 15.58 7.46
N VAL A 191 -3.84 16.44 6.63
CA VAL A 191 -3.44 17.84 6.48
C VAL A 191 -4.53 18.72 7.10
N ALA A 192 -4.12 19.76 7.83
CA ALA A 192 -5.01 20.77 8.41
C ALA A 192 -5.64 21.63 7.29
#